data_AF-A0A8J3PW14-F1
#
_entry.id   AF-A0A8J3PW14-F1
#
_cell.length_a   1.000
_cell.length_b   1.000
_cell.length_c   1.000
_cell.angle_alpha   90.00
_cell.angle_beta   90.00
_cell.angle_gamma   90.00
#
_symmetry.space_group_name_H-M   'P 1'
#
loop_
_entity.id
_entity.type
_entity.pdbx_description
1 polymer ?
#
loop_
_entity_poly.entity_id
_entity_poly.type
_entity_poly.pdbx_seq_one_letter_code
_entity_poly.pdbx_strand_id
1 'polypeptide(L)' 'MSPPCQVIGSQGVANRENGIQTTVVQGKRRVDQRLRLLRGDFTSPVPVEIHSLDGCRDQFGV' A
#
# COMPACT_ATOMS: atom_id res chain seq x y z
N MET A 1 11.71 -19.72 -4.85
CA MET A 1 11.99 -18.27 -4.85
C MET A 1 11.02 -17.62 -3.88
N SER A 2 11.49 -17.11 -2.75
CA SER A 2 10.63 -16.44 -1.77
C SER A 2 10.18 -15.08 -2.30
N PRO A 3 8.89 -14.70 -2.19
CA PRO A 3 8.43 -13.39 -2.59
C PRO A 3 9.04 -12.31 -1.68
N PRO A 4 9.31 -11.10 -2.20
CA PRO A 4 9.84 -10.00 -1.39
C PRO A 4 8.83 -9.63 -0.29
N CYS A 5 9.32 -9.27 0.91
CA CYS A 5 8.49 -9.01 2.10
C CYS A 5 7.34 -8.02 1.89
N GLN A 6 7.50 -7.08 0.94
CA GLN A 6 6.50 -6.08 0.56
C GLN A 6 5.24 -6.69 -0.09
N VAL A 7 5.39 -7.80 -0.82
CA VAL A 7 4.27 -8.54 -1.43
C VAL A 7 3.53 -9.36 -0.37
N ILE A 8 4.24 -9.85 0.65
CA ILE A 8 3.63 -10.63 1.73
C ILE A 8 2.73 -9.75 2.61
N GLY A 9 3.21 -8.55 2.98
CA GLY A 9 2.42 -7.59 3.77
C GLY A 9 1.16 -7.10 3.04
N SER A 10 1.20 -6.98 1.71
CA SER A 10 0.03 -6.58 0.92
C SER A 10 -0.98 -7.71 0.70
N GLN A 11 -0.59 -8.98 0.77
CA GLN A 11 -1.54 -10.10 0.74
C GLN A 11 -2.40 -10.20 2.00
N GLY A 12 -1.93 -9.66 3.14
CA GLY A 12 -2.70 -9.59 4.40
C GLY A 12 -3.86 -8.59 4.38
N VAL A 13 -4.02 -7.84 3.29
CA VAL A 13 -5.10 -6.86 3.07
C VAL A 13 -5.64 -7.11 1.67
N ALA A 14 -6.93 -6.90 1.40
CA ALA A 14 -7.55 -7.21 0.10
C ALA A 14 -7.14 -6.24 -1.03
N ASN A 15 -5.85 -6.20 -1.36
CA ASN A 15 -5.28 -5.42 -2.44
C ASN A 15 -5.67 -6.03 -3.79
N ARG A 16 -6.11 -5.18 -4.72
CA ARG A 16 -6.29 -5.53 -6.13
C ARG A 16 -5.01 -5.29 -6.90
N GLU A 17 -4.78 -6.07 -7.94
CA GLU A 17 -3.71 -5.78 -8.91
C GLU A 17 -4.01 -4.47 -9.65
N ASN A 18 -2.98 -3.66 -9.87
CA ASN A 18 -3.08 -2.34 -10.52
C ASN A 18 -2.01 -2.18 -11.62
N GLY A 19 -1.72 -3.27 -12.31
CA GLY A 19 -0.75 -3.33 -13.41
C GLY A 19 0.70 -3.45 -12.96
N ILE A 20 1.60 -3.34 -13.93
CA ILE A 20 3.05 -3.49 -13.75
C ILE A 20 3.75 -2.21 -14.22
N GLN A 21 4.74 -1.75 -13.48
CA GLN A 21 5.60 -0.64 -13.87
C GLN A 21 7.03 -1.14 -14.07
N THR A 22 7.65 -0.75 -15.18
CA THR A 22 9.08 -0.96 -15.38
C THR A 22 9.82 0.36 -15.19
N THR A 23 10.88 0.34 -14.39
CA THR A 23 11.75 1.50 -14.14
C THR A 23 13.23 1.09 -14.24
N VAL A 24 14.12 2.05 -14.41
CA VAL A 24 15.57 1.83 -14.30
C VAL A 24 16.04 2.43 -12.98
N VAL A 25 16.62 1.61 -12.11
CA VAL A 25 17.16 2.01 -10.81
C VAL A 25 18.63 1.61 -10.79
N GLN A 26 19.52 2.59 -10.61
CA GLN A 26 20.98 2.37 -10.61
C GLN A 26 21.46 1.61 -11.88
N GLY A 27 20.93 1.98 -13.04
CA GLY A 27 21.26 1.36 -14.33
C GLY A 27 20.69 -0.04 -14.54
N LYS A 28 19.94 -0.59 -13.58
CA LYS A 28 19.31 -1.91 -13.68
C LYS A 28 17.81 -1.77 -13.92
N ARG A 29 17.27 -2.61 -14.81
CA ARG A 29 15.83 -2.72 -15.02
C ARG A 29 15.17 -3.34 -13.79
N ARG A 30 14.16 -2.65 -13.25
CA ARG A 30 13.29 -3.11 -12.17
C ARG A 30 11.86 -3.21 -12.68
N VAL A 31 11.16 -4.27 -12.30
CA VAL A 31 9.75 -4.51 -12.63
C VAL A 31 9.00 -4.56 -11.31
N ASP A 32 8.09 -3.61 -11.11
CA ASP A 32 7.32 -3.45 -9.89
C ASP A 32 5.85 -3.78 -10.15
N GLN A 33 5.25 -4.61 -9.30
CA GLN A 33 3.81 -4.83 -9.30
C GLN A 33 3.13 -3.69 -8.56
N ARG A 34 2.17 -3.04 -9.22
CA ARG A 34 1.34 -2.03 -8.58
C ARG A 34 0.13 -2.71 -7.96
N LEU A 35 -0.19 -2.29 -6.73
CA LEU A 35 -1.34 -2.78 -5.98
C LEU A 35 -2.25 -1.59 -5.65
N ARG A 36 -3.55 -1.86 -5.57
CA ARG A 36 -4.58 -0.87 -5.26
C ARG A 36 -5.51 -1.42 -4.19
N LEU A 37 -5.62 -0.71 -3.08
CA LEU A 37 -6.59 -0.97 -2.03
C LEU A 37 -7.73 0.03 -2.13
N LEU A 38 -8.95 -0.46 -2.30
CA LEU A 38 -10.14 0.38 -2.26
C LEU A 38 -10.67 0.42 -0.83
N ARG A 39 -11.27 1.54 -0.45
CA ARG A 39 -11.87 1.71 0.89
C ARG A 39 -12.92 0.64 1.19
N GLY A 40 -13.77 0.29 0.22
CA GLY A 40 -14.81 -0.73 0.40
C GLY A 40 -14.28 -2.16 0.51
N ASP A 41 -13.06 -2.41 0.03
CA ASP A 41 -12.41 -3.72 0.14
C ASP A 41 -11.50 -3.80 1.38
N PHE A 42 -11.30 -2.68 2.08
CA PHE A 42 -10.38 -2.65 3.21
C PHE A 42 -11.00 -3.31 4.44
N THR A 43 -10.45 -4.47 4.78
CA THR A 43 -10.66 -5.14 6.06
C THR A 43 -9.36 -5.08 6.83
N SER A 44 -9.34 -4.41 7.99
CA SER A 44 -8.14 -4.40 8.84
C SER A 44 -8.12 -5.68 9.69
N PRO A 45 -7.15 -6.58 9.52
CA PRO A 45 -6.98 -7.72 10.42
C PRO A 45 -6.34 -7.29 11.76
N VAL A 46 -5.85 -6.06 11.86
CA VAL A 46 -5.16 -5.52 13.03
C VAL A 46 -5.99 -4.37 13.61
N PRO A 47 -6.31 -4.39 14.92
CA PRO A 47 -6.97 -3.26 15.56
C PRO A 47 -6.06 -2.03 15.56
N VAL A 48 -6.61 -0.89 15.17
CA VAL A 48 -5.89 0.40 15.12
C VAL A 48 -6.70 1.44 15.86
N GLU A 49 -6.04 2.14 16.78
CA GLU A 49 -6.59 3.31 17.47
C GLU A 49 -5.95 4.58 16.89
N ILE A 50 -6.77 5.62 16.72
CA ILE A 50 -6.32 6.90 16.20
C ILE A 50 -6.50 7.94 17.30
N HIS A 51 -5.41 8.66 17.62
CA HIS A 51 -5.41 9.71 18.64
C HIS A 51 -5.05 11.05 18.03
N SER A 52 -5.63 12.12 18.58
CA SER A 52 -5.28 13.51 18.29
C SER A 52 -5.36 13.92 16.80
N LEU A 53 -6.15 13.21 15.99
CA LEU A 53 -6.28 13.49 14.56
C LEU A 53 -6.89 14.88 14.29
N ASP A 54 -7.76 15.34 15.18
CA ASP A 54 -8.46 16.62 15.04
C ASP A 54 -7.49 17.81 14.96
N GLY A 55 -6.38 17.77 15.70
CA GLY A 55 -5.37 18.85 15.68
C GLY A 55 -4.58 18.94 14.37
N CYS A 56 -4.61 17.89 13.54
CA CYS A 56 -3.92 17.87 12.26
C CYS A 56 -4.87 17.99 11.07
N ARG A 57 -6.19 17.99 11.30
CA ARG A 57 -7.22 17.88 10.26
C ARG A 57 -7.12 18.96 9.19
N ASP A 58 -6.86 20.21 9.59
CA ASP A 58 -6.79 21.35 8.68
C ASP A 58 -5.64 21.27 7.68
N GLN A 59 -4.61 20.46 7.95
CA GLN A 59 -3.47 20.26 7.03
C GLN A 59 -3.83 19.34 5.86
N PHE A 60 -4.94 18.60 5.94
CA PHE A 60 -5.32 17.60 4.95
C PHE A 60 -6.46 18.05 4.01
N GLY A 61 -6.86 19.33 4.07
CA GLY A 61 -7.70 19.97 3.04
C GLY A 61 -9.16 19.49 3.00
N VAL A 62 -9.84 19.54 4.14
CA VAL A 62 -11.28 19.22 4.25
C VAL A 62 -12.13 20.33 3.63
#